data_AF-A0A4Q3UTY3-F1
#
_entry.id   AF-A0A4Q3UTY3-F1
#
_cell.length_a   1.000
_cell.length_b   1.000
_cell.length_c   1.000
_cell.angle_alpha   90.00
_cell.angle_beta   90.00
_cell.angle_gamma   90.00
#
_symmetry.space_group_name_H-M   'P 1'
#
loop_
_entity.id
_entity.type
_entity.pdbx_description
1 polymer ?
#
loop_
_entity_poly.entity_id
_entity_poly.type
_entity_poly.pdbx_seq_one_letter_code
_entity_poly.pdbx_strand_id
1 'polypeptide(L)'
;MKWIVASSVLAVAALAPAQSDFDRIARNILASSAGISPGKVINPGSGYTIYDLAPAYTLANRTGKSVQSIWALKRRGYEWSQISSKLGIKPRTFSYLRSQGYFDRDKRWIDWYAKRFNVSRENINKLKNQGVSLPNVLNATVIAGSTRNPIDRIWYRFREYKNWDKVADLYKVDTDQIADRRIG
;
A
#
# COMPACT_ATOMS: atom_id res chain seq x y z
N MET A 1 -2.44 -15.73 57.95
CA MET A 1 -3.27 -16.10 56.79
C MET A 1 -3.91 -14.82 56.24
N LYS A 2 -3.37 -14.27 55.14
CA LYS A 2 -4.01 -13.24 54.29
C LYS A 2 -3.27 -13.27 52.96
N TRP A 3 -3.99 -13.63 51.91
CA TRP A 3 -3.46 -13.90 50.58
C TRP A 3 -3.18 -12.60 49.82
N ILE A 4 -2.02 -12.51 49.19
CA ILE A 4 -1.73 -11.51 48.16
C ILE A 4 -2.34 -12.05 46.86
N VAL A 5 -3.39 -11.40 46.37
CA VAL A 5 -3.91 -11.66 45.02
C VAL A 5 -3.08 -10.84 44.06
N ALA A 6 -2.08 -11.48 43.44
CA ALA A 6 -1.37 -10.93 42.30
C ALA A 6 -2.29 -11.02 41.08
N SER A 7 -2.97 -9.91 40.75
CA SER A 7 -3.68 -9.79 39.48
C SER A 7 -2.65 -9.65 38.36
N SER A 8 -2.30 -10.77 37.74
CA SER A 8 -1.55 -10.79 36.50
C SER A 8 -2.42 -10.18 35.39
N VAL A 9 -2.08 -8.99 34.92
CA VAL A 9 -2.62 -8.45 33.68
C VAL A 9 -2.03 -9.28 32.55
N LEU A 10 -2.82 -10.21 32.02
CA LEU A 10 -2.55 -10.84 30.73
C LEU A 10 -2.53 -9.72 29.68
N ALA A 11 -1.34 -9.31 29.26
CA ALA A 11 -1.18 -8.57 28.03
C ALA A 11 -1.64 -9.49 26.90
N VAL A 12 -2.88 -9.33 26.46
CA VAL A 12 -3.31 -9.82 25.16
C VAL A 12 -2.42 -9.08 24.16
N ALA A 13 -1.38 -9.74 23.69
CA ALA A 13 -0.68 -9.29 22.50
C ALA A 13 -1.76 -9.19 21.42
N ALA A 14 -2.13 -7.96 21.05
CA ALA A 14 -3.01 -7.72 19.94
C ALA A 14 -2.37 -8.42 18.73
N LEU A 15 -2.95 -9.57 18.36
CA LEU A 15 -2.74 -10.17 17.05
C LEU A 15 -2.88 -9.01 16.07
N ALA A 16 -1.83 -8.76 15.27
CA ALA A 16 -1.86 -7.71 14.26
C ALA A 16 -3.21 -7.79 13.55
N PRO A 17 -3.99 -6.68 13.52
CA PRO A 17 -5.37 -6.73 13.05
C PRO A 17 -5.36 -7.43 11.70
N ALA A 18 -6.23 -8.44 11.55
CA ALA A 18 -6.39 -9.18 10.31
C ALA A 18 -6.31 -8.18 9.16
N GLN A 19 -5.27 -8.34 8.33
CA GLN A 19 -4.93 -7.41 7.26
C GLN A 19 -6.20 -7.17 6.45
N SER A 20 -6.76 -5.96 6.47
CA SER A 20 -8.02 -5.66 5.78
C SER A 20 -7.93 -6.13 4.33
N ASP A 21 -9.04 -6.51 3.69
CA ASP A 21 -8.99 -6.97 2.29
C ASP A 21 -8.31 -5.93 1.37
N PHE A 22 -8.45 -4.65 1.69
CA PHE A 22 -7.74 -3.56 1.00
C PHE A 22 -6.22 -3.62 1.16
N ASP A 23 -5.72 -3.97 2.34
CA ASP A 23 -4.30 -4.17 2.56
C ASP A 23 -3.79 -5.43 1.84
N ARG A 24 -4.62 -6.48 1.72
CA ARG A 24 -4.31 -7.66 0.90
C ARG A 24 -4.26 -7.30 -0.59
N ILE A 25 -5.21 -6.50 -1.07
CA ILE A 25 -5.21 -5.96 -2.43
C ILE A 25 -3.95 -5.15 -2.69
N ALA A 26 -3.56 -4.25 -1.79
CA ALA A 26 -2.34 -3.47 -1.91
C ALA A 26 -1.09 -4.37 -1.99
N ARG A 27 -1.02 -5.41 -1.15
CA ARG A 27 0.05 -6.41 -1.17
C ARG A 27 0.11 -7.13 -2.51
N ASN A 28 -1.03 -7.52 -3.06
CA ASN A 28 -1.09 -8.25 -4.31
C ASN A 28 -0.72 -7.37 -5.50
N ILE A 29 -1.09 -6.09 -5.48
CA ILE A 29 -0.69 -5.11 -6.48
C ILE A 29 0.82 -4.88 -6.46
N LEU A 30 1.40 -4.67 -5.27
CA LEU A 30 2.85 -4.50 -5.12
C LEU A 30 3.60 -5.75 -5.59
N ALA A 31 3.13 -6.94 -5.19
CA ALA A 31 3.69 -8.22 -5.61
C ALA A 31 3.67 -8.37 -7.14
N SER A 32 2.51 -8.08 -7.77
CA SER A 32 2.35 -8.08 -9.24
C SER A 32 3.36 -7.16 -9.90
N SER A 33 3.49 -5.93 -9.37
CA SER A 33 4.39 -4.92 -9.94
C SER A 33 5.87 -5.31 -9.86
N ALA A 34 6.20 -6.24 -8.96
CA ALA A 34 7.53 -6.77 -8.75
C ALA A 34 7.75 -8.17 -9.35
N GLY A 35 6.74 -8.76 -9.98
CA GLY A 35 6.85 -10.11 -10.54
C GLY A 35 7.09 -11.19 -9.46
N ILE A 36 6.57 -11.00 -8.25
CA ILE A 36 6.70 -11.95 -7.13
C ILE A 36 5.33 -12.38 -6.61
N SER A 37 5.30 -13.46 -5.84
CA SER A 37 4.10 -13.88 -5.10
C SER A 37 3.82 -12.97 -3.90
N PRO A 38 2.55 -12.70 -3.54
CA PRO A 38 2.19 -11.88 -2.37
C PRO A 38 2.86 -12.24 -1.05
N GLY A 39 3.04 -13.54 -0.78
CA GLY A 39 3.71 -14.03 0.44
C GLY A 39 5.21 -13.69 0.52
N LYS A 40 5.82 -13.28 -0.60
CA LYS A 40 7.22 -12.80 -0.64
C LYS A 40 7.33 -11.30 -0.38
N VAL A 41 6.20 -10.59 -0.26
CA VAL A 41 6.21 -9.17 0.07
C VAL A 41 6.60 -8.99 1.53
N ILE A 42 7.73 -8.33 1.79
CA ILE A 42 8.24 -8.07 3.14
C ILE A 42 7.24 -7.28 4.00
N ASN A 43 7.32 -7.46 5.32
CA ASN A 43 6.66 -6.58 6.28
C ASN A 43 7.50 -5.29 6.41
N PRO A 44 6.91 -4.10 6.25
CA PRO A 44 7.64 -2.85 6.38
C PRO A 44 8.14 -2.58 7.83
N GLY A 45 7.48 -3.15 8.84
CA GLY A 45 7.79 -2.92 10.26
C GLY A 45 7.13 -1.67 10.84
N SER A 46 7.30 -1.47 12.15
CA SER A 46 6.64 -0.37 12.88
C SER A 46 6.99 1.00 12.32
N GLY A 47 5.98 1.89 12.26
CA GLY A 47 6.12 3.25 11.74
C GLY A 47 6.06 3.38 10.22
N TYR A 48 5.93 2.25 9.50
CA TYR A 48 5.82 2.22 8.05
C TYR A 48 4.61 1.43 7.60
N THR A 49 4.13 1.76 6.41
CA THR A 49 3.01 1.08 5.75
C THR A 49 3.50 0.31 4.54
N ILE A 50 2.66 -0.57 4.00
CA ILE A 50 2.96 -1.25 2.74
C ILE A 50 3.22 -0.25 1.61
N TYR A 51 2.61 0.93 1.69
CA TYR A 51 2.73 1.97 0.68
C TYR A 51 4.16 2.50 0.57
N ASP A 52 4.92 2.50 1.68
CA ASP A 52 6.29 3.00 1.73
C ASP A 52 7.31 2.04 1.07
N LEU A 53 6.90 0.80 0.76
CA LEU A 53 7.77 -0.21 0.14
C LEU A 53 7.98 -0.02 -1.37
N ALA A 54 7.11 0.73 -2.05
CA ALA A 54 7.13 0.84 -3.51
C ALA A 54 8.52 1.23 -4.09
N PRO A 55 9.27 2.20 -3.51
CA PRO A 55 10.60 2.52 -4.00
C PRO A 55 11.62 1.41 -3.76
N ALA A 56 11.52 0.66 -2.66
CA ALA A 56 12.41 -0.45 -2.36
C ALA A 56 12.27 -1.59 -3.38
N TYR A 57 11.05 -1.94 -3.76
CA TYR A 57 10.80 -2.92 -4.83
C TYR A 57 11.27 -2.42 -6.19
N THR A 58 11.09 -1.12 -6.46
CA THR A 58 11.63 -0.53 -7.70
C THR A 58 13.14 -0.70 -7.79
N LEU A 59 13.87 -0.40 -6.71
CA LEU A 59 15.31 -0.56 -6.64
C LEU A 59 15.73 -2.04 -6.73
N ALA A 60 15.01 -2.93 -6.08
CA ALA A 60 15.27 -4.37 -6.14
C ALA A 60 15.18 -4.89 -7.58
N ASN A 61 14.08 -4.58 -8.29
CA ASN A 61 13.87 -4.99 -9.68
C ASN A 61 14.95 -4.45 -10.63
N ARG A 62 15.46 -3.25 -10.37
CA ARG A 62 16.47 -2.61 -11.24
C ARG A 62 17.88 -3.09 -10.99
N THR A 63 18.19 -3.49 -9.76
CA THR A 63 19.56 -3.80 -9.34
C THR A 63 19.79 -5.30 -9.12
N GLY A 64 18.72 -6.10 -9.12
CA GLY A 64 18.76 -7.52 -8.75
C GLY A 64 19.06 -7.75 -7.25
N LYS A 65 19.16 -6.69 -6.44
CA LYS A 65 19.47 -6.79 -5.02
C LYS A 65 18.22 -7.10 -4.20
N SER A 66 18.42 -7.76 -3.06
CA SER A 66 17.35 -8.11 -2.12
C SER A 66 16.58 -6.86 -1.65
N VAL A 67 15.25 -6.93 -1.69
CA VAL A 67 14.39 -5.87 -1.13
C VAL A 67 14.57 -5.73 0.38
N GLN A 68 14.88 -6.82 1.10
CA GLN A 68 15.18 -6.81 2.52
C GLN A 68 16.42 -5.96 2.82
N SER A 69 17.50 -6.11 2.05
CA SER A 69 18.73 -5.33 2.28
C SER A 69 18.56 -3.85 1.92
N ILE A 70 17.80 -3.55 0.86
CA ILE A 70 17.42 -2.19 0.48
C ILE A 70 16.56 -1.54 1.58
N TRP A 71 15.56 -2.27 2.08
CA TRP A 71 14.67 -1.78 3.13
C TRP A 71 15.40 -1.58 4.46
N ALA A 72 16.36 -2.44 4.79
CA ALA A 72 17.22 -2.27 5.96
C ALA A 72 18.00 -0.95 5.91
N LEU A 73 18.47 -0.52 4.73
CA LEU A 73 19.08 0.81 4.58
C LEU A 73 18.04 1.92 4.83
N LYS A 74 16.82 1.80 4.28
CA LYS A 74 15.79 2.84 4.52
C LYS A 74 15.45 2.96 6.01
N ARG A 75 15.34 1.84 6.72
CA ARG A 75 15.09 1.81 8.18
C ARG A 75 16.23 2.38 9.02
N ARG A 76 17.46 2.44 8.48
CA ARG A 76 18.60 3.12 9.12
C ARG A 76 18.63 4.63 8.87
N GLY A 77 17.60 5.19 8.24
CA GLY A 77 17.48 6.62 7.97
C GLY A 77 18.16 7.08 6.68
N TYR A 78 18.60 6.16 5.81
CA TYR A 78 19.13 6.57 4.51
C TYR A 78 18.04 7.09 3.57
N GLU A 79 18.35 8.15 2.85
CA GLU A 79 17.51 8.69 1.79
C GLU A 79 17.62 7.87 0.50
N TRP A 80 16.59 7.90 -0.34
CA TRP A 80 16.55 7.07 -1.56
C TRP A 80 17.72 7.36 -2.51
N SER A 81 18.23 8.59 -2.54
CA SER A 81 19.44 8.96 -3.30
C SER A 81 20.69 8.28 -2.76
N GLN A 82 20.87 8.26 -1.43
CA GLN A 82 21.99 7.60 -0.76
C GLN A 82 21.92 6.08 -0.93
N ILE A 83 20.73 5.50 -0.79
CA ILE A 83 20.50 4.07 -1.04
C ILE A 83 20.87 3.76 -2.49
N SER A 84 20.32 4.50 -3.47
CA SER A 84 20.61 4.28 -4.89
C SER A 84 22.10 4.34 -5.21
N SER A 85 22.82 5.32 -4.64
CA SER A 85 24.27 5.42 -4.75
C SER A 85 24.99 4.18 -4.21
N LYS A 86 24.62 3.70 -3.01
CA LYS A 86 25.16 2.46 -2.42
C LYS A 86 24.87 1.21 -3.24
N LEU A 87 23.78 1.21 -4.03
CA LEU A 87 23.45 0.11 -4.93
C LEU A 87 24.16 0.21 -6.29
N GLY A 88 24.97 1.25 -6.52
CA GLY A 88 25.71 1.47 -7.77
C GLY A 88 24.91 2.17 -8.87
N ILE A 89 23.75 2.76 -8.55
CA ILE A 89 22.95 3.51 -9.53
C ILE A 89 23.62 4.86 -9.77
N LYS A 90 23.97 5.13 -11.04
CA LYS A 90 24.56 6.40 -11.45
C LYS A 90 23.62 7.58 -11.15
N PRO A 91 24.13 8.77 -10.75
CA PRO A 91 23.30 9.93 -10.42
C PRO A 91 22.31 10.32 -11.52
N ARG A 92 22.73 10.31 -12.80
CA ARG A 92 21.85 10.60 -13.94
C ARG A 92 20.66 9.64 -14.03
N THR A 93 20.91 8.35 -13.80
CA THR A 93 19.88 7.31 -13.79
C THR A 93 18.93 7.52 -12.60
N PHE A 94 19.46 7.81 -11.40
CA PHE A 94 18.63 8.12 -10.24
C PHE A 94 17.74 9.35 -10.49
N SER A 95 18.30 10.45 -11.02
CA SER A 95 17.55 11.66 -11.34
C SER A 95 16.44 11.41 -12.36
N TYR A 96 16.71 10.61 -13.40
CA TYR A 96 15.69 10.18 -14.35
C TYR A 96 14.58 9.38 -13.67
N LEU A 97 14.91 8.40 -12.83
CA LEU A 97 13.90 7.62 -12.10
C LEU A 97 13.07 8.50 -11.15
N ARG A 98 13.71 9.46 -10.49
CA ARG A 98 13.03 10.42 -9.63
C ARG A 98 12.08 11.32 -10.43
N SER A 99 12.47 11.83 -11.59
CA SER A 99 11.58 12.66 -12.43
C SER A 99 10.38 11.88 -12.97
N GLN A 100 10.55 10.57 -13.20
CA GLN A 100 9.44 9.68 -13.54
C GLN A 100 8.54 9.31 -12.34
N GLY A 101 8.92 9.70 -11.12
CA GLY A 101 8.13 9.46 -9.91
C GLY A 101 8.30 8.08 -9.29
N TYR A 102 9.37 7.34 -9.62
CA TYR A 102 9.63 6.01 -9.03
C TYR A 102 9.88 6.02 -7.52
N PHE A 103 10.24 7.19 -6.97
CA PHE A 103 10.47 7.40 -5.54
C PHE A 103 9.37 8.24 -4.88
N ASP A 104 8.32 8.60 -5.63
CA ASP A 104 7.13 9.22 -5.09
C ASP A 104 6.18 8.10 -4.66
N ARG A 105 5.92 8.05 -3.34
CA ARG A 105 5.06 7.04 -2.74
C ARG A 105 3.68 7.04 -3.39
N ASP A 106 2.98 8.16 -3.33
CA ASP A 106 1.57 8.25 -3.69
C ASP A 106 1.40 8.06 -5.21
N LYS A 107 2.27 8.65 -6.02
CA LYS A 107 2.19 8.54 -7.49
C LYS A 107 2.27 7.08 -7.96
N ARG A 108 3.15 6.25 -7.37
CA ARG A 108 3.28 4.84 -7.78
C ARG A 108 2.03 4.01 -7.49
N TRP A 109 1.44 4.22 -6.32
CA TRP A 109 0.21 3.53 -5.96
C TRP A 109 -0.97 3.99 -6.81
N ILE A 110 -1.08 5.28 -7.07
CA ILE A 110 -2.10 5.83 -7.98
C ILE A 110 -1.92 5.25 -9.39
N ASP A 111 -0.70 5.17 -9.92
CA ASP A 111 -0.43 4.56 -11.25
C ASP A 111 -0.92 3.11 -11.31
N TRP A 112 -0.58 2.31 -10.30
CA TRP A 112 -0.94 0.89 -10.25
C TRP A 112 -2.44 0.68 -10.11
N TYR A 113 -3.10 1.44 -9.23
CA TYR A 113 -4.54 1.33 -9.01
C TYR A 113 -5.34 1.86 -10.20
N ALA A 114 -4.95 2.99 -10.78
CA ALA A 114 -5.56 3.53 -12.00
C ALA A 114 -5.57 2.49 -13.12
N LYS A 115 -4.41 1.85 -13.34
CA LYS A 115 -4.26 0.82 -14.37
C LYS A 115 -5.10 -0.43 -14.04
N ARG A 116 -5.01 -0.95 -12.81
CA ARG A 116 -5.66 -2.22 -12.43
C ARG A 116 -7.18 -2.12 -12.43
N PHE A 117 -7.72 -1.01 -11.95
CA PHE A 117 -9.15 -0.82 -11.76
C PHE A 117 -9.79 0.00 -12.89
N ASN A 118 -9.02 0.36 -13.92
CA ASN A 118 -9.46 1.18 -15.03
C ASN A 118 -10.17 2.47 -14.59
N VAL A 119 -9.58 3.16 -13.60
CA VAL A 119 -10.07 4.45 -13.09
C VAL A 119 -9.10 5.54 -13.53
N SER A 120 -9.62 6.67 -14.02
CA SER A 120 -8.77 7.76 -14.50
C SER A 120 -7.89 8.33 -13.38
N ARG A 121 -6.62 8.61 -13.70
CA ARG A 121 -5.69 9.25 -12.76
C ARG A 121 -6.20 10.59 -12.28
N GLU A 122 -6.87 11.34 -13.14
CA GLU A 122 -7.47 12.63 -12.82
C GLU A 122 -8.48 12.51 -11.69
N ASN A 123 -9.40 11.55 -11.77
CA ASN A 123 -10.41 11.32 -10.73
C ASN A 123 -9.78 10.88 -9.39
N ILE A 124 -8.74 10.05 -9.44
CA ILE A 124 -8.01 9.63 -8.23
C ILE A 124 -7.27 10.83 -7.61
N ASN A 125 -6.58 11.62 -8.45
CA ASN A 125 -5.85 12.81 -8.02
C ASN A 125 -6.79 13.89 -7.47
N LYS A 126 -8.01 14.00 -7.98
CA LYS A 126 -9.03 14.91 -7.44
C LYS A 126 -9.28 14.65 -5.96
N LEU A 127 -9.52 13.41 -5.56
CA LEU A 127 -9.68 13.06 -4.14
C LEU A 127 -8.39 13.30 -3.36
N LYS A 128 -7.24 12.95 -3.93
CA LYS A 128 -5.95 13.17 -3.27
C LYS A 128 -5.69 14.66 -2.99
N ASN A 129 -6.01 15.53 -3.94
CA ASN A 129 -5.87 16.99 -3.85
C ASN A 129 -6.87 17.61 -2.86
N GLN A 130 -7.97 16.92 -2.55
CA GLN A 130 -8.91 17.29 -1.47
C GLN A 130 -8.40 16.90 -0.07
N GLY A 131 -7.16 16.43 0.06
CA GLY A 131 -6.58 16.03 1.34
C GLY A 131 -6.97 14.63 1.82
N VAL A 132 -7.61 13.82 0.96
CA VAL A 132 -7.94 12.43 1.30
C VAL A 132 -6.65 11.62 1.42
N SER A 133 -6.55 10.80 2.48
CA SER A 133 -5.39 9.95 2.71
C SER A 133 -5.22 8.94 1.58
N LEU A 134 -3.97 8.57 1.26
CA LEU A 134 -3.69 7.60 0.20
C LEU A 134 -4.49 6.30 0.38
N PRO A 135 -4.53 5.65 1.56
CA PRO A 135 -5.32 4.42 1.75
C PRO A 135 -6.79 4.61 1.37
N ASN A 136 -7.41 5.73 1.79
CA ASN A 136 -8.81 6.00 1.48
C ASN A 136 -9.06 6.26 -0.01
N VAL A 137 -8.14 6.97 -0.68
CA VAL A 137 -8.20 7.17 -2.13
C VAL A 137 -8.14 5.83 -2.87
N LEU A 138 -7.22 4.95 -2.45
CA LEU A 138 -7.03 3.65 -3.08
C LEU A 138 -8.23 2.72 -2.83
N ASN A 139 -8.78 2.69 -1.62
CA ASN A 139 -9.98 1.92 -1.29
C ASN A 139 -11.19 2.39 -2.10
N ALA A 140 -11.38 3.71 -2.22
CA ALA A 140 -12.41 4.27 -3.10
C ALA A 140 -12.20 3.83 -4.56
N THR A 141 -10.95 3.77 -5.01
CA THR A 141 -10.60 3.36 -6.39
C THR A 141 -10.96 1.90 -6.66
N VAL A 142 -10.72 0.99 -5.70
CA VAL A 142 -11.11 -0.43 -5.81
C VAL A 142 -12.60 -0.56 -6.07
N ILE A 143 -13.43 0.07 -5.22
CA ILE A 143 -14.89 -0.03 -5.29
C ILE A 143 -15.41 0.66 -6.55
N ALA A 144 -14.88 1.85 -6.88
CA ALA A 144 -15.26 2.60 -8.07
C ALA A 144 -15.01 1.80 -9.35
N GLY A 145 -13.81 1.23 -9.52
CA GLY A 145 -13.47 0.44 -10.70
C GLY A 145 -14.20 -0.89 -10.78
N SER A 146 -14.50 -1.52 -9.64
CA SER A 146 -15.23 -2.80 -9.60
C SER A 146 -16.70 -2.65 -9.93
N THR A 147 -17.27 -1.45 -9.73
CA THR A 147 -18.72 -1.20 -9.88
C THR A 147 -19.05 -0.23 -11.00
N ARG A 148 -18.02 0.39 -11.62
CA ARG A 148 -18.13 1.50 -12.57
C ARG A 148 -18.87 2.72 -12.01
N ASN A 149 -18.95 2.87 -10.69
CA ASN A 149 -19.47 4.08 -10.06
C ASN A 149 -18.40 5.19 -10.01
N PRO A 150 -18.79 6.48 -10.06
CA PRO A 150 -17.86 7.58 -9.87
C PRO A 150 -17.16 7.51 -8.50
N ILE A 151 -15.84 7.72 -8.48
CA ILE A 151 -15.04 7.64 -7.25
C ILE A 151 -15.50 8.65 -6.18
N ASP A 152 -15.98 9.83 -6.59
CA ASP A 152 -16.53 10.85 -5.69
C ASP A 152 -17.77 10.35 -4.94
N ARG A 153 -18.60 9.53 -5.60
CA ARG A 153 -19.79 8.92 -4.99
C ARG A 153 -19.39 7.87 -3.94
N ILE A 154 -18.37 7.08 -4.24
CA ILE A 154 -17.82 6.11 -3.28
C ILE A 154 -17.26 6.83 -2.06
N TRP A 155 -16.48 7.89 -2.28
CA TRP A 155 -15.93 8.71 -1.20
C TRP A 155 -17.03 9.36 -0.34
N TYR A 156 -18.10 9.87 -0.97
CA TYR A 156 -19.25 10.41 -0.25
C TYR A 156 -19.85 9.37 0.72
N ARG A 157 -20.08 8.13 0.26
CA ARG A 157 -20.59 7.05 1.13
C ARG A 157 -19.64 6.71 2.27
N PHE A 158 -18.32 6.66 2.01
CA PHE A 158 -17.38 6.46 3.10
C PHE A 158 -17.44 7.58 4.15
N ARG A 159 -17.67 8.83 3.75
CA ARG A 159 -17.82 9.93 4.72
C ARG A 159 -19.03 9.75 5.63
N GLU A 160 -20.10 9.10 5.16
CA GLU A 160 -21.28 8.76 5.96
C GLU A 160 -21.00 7.59 6.92
N TYR A 161 -20.49 6.47 6.40
CA TYR A 161 -20.35 5.23 7.18
C TYR A 161 -19.05 5.13 8.00
N LYS A 162 -17.99 5.84 7.58
CA LYS A 162 -16.63 5.74 8.12
C LYS A 162 -16.08 4.31 8.22
N ASN A 163 -16.56 3.42 7.36
CA ASN A 163 -16.22 2.01 7.35
C ASN A 163 -16.22 1.51 5.90
N TRP A 164 -15.08 0.98 5.44
CA TRP A 164 -14.92 0.54 4.05
C TRP A 164 -15.68 -0.74 3.73
N ASP A 165 -15.82 -1.66 4.69
CA ASP A 165 -16.56 -2.92 4.52
C ASP A 165 -18.04 -2.61 4.28
N LYS A 166 -18.63 -1.70 5.07
CA LYS A 166 -20.01 -1.24 4.85
C LYS A 166 -20.21 -0.59 3.48
N VAL A 167 -19.22 0.16 3.00
CA VAL A 167 -19.27 0.78 1.67
C VAL A 167 -19.16 -0.30 0.59
N ALA A 168 -18.24 -1.26 0.74
CA ALA A 168 -18.12 -2.38 -0.19
C ALA A 168 -19.42 -3.19 -0.26
N ASP A 169 -20.03 -3.52 0.89
CA ASP A 169 -21.31 -4.21 0.99
C ASP A 169 -22.44 -3.45 0.29
N LEU A 170 -22.53 -2.13 0.52
CA LEU A 170 -23.53 -1.27 -0.12
C LEU A 170 -23.46 -1.34 -1.65
N TYR A 171 -22.24 -1.44 -2.20
CA TYR A 171 -22.01 -1.56 -3.63
C TYR A 171 -21.86 -3.01 -4.11
N LYS A 172 -22.10 -4.00 -3.24
CA LYS A 172 -21.98 -5.43 -3.52
C LYS A 172 -20.60 -5.82 -4.07
N VAL A 173 -19.55 -5.24 -3.50
CA VAL A 173 -18.15 -5.51 -3.86
C VAL A 173 -17.58 -6.55 -2.92
N ASP A 174 -17.26 -7.72 -3.47
CA ASP A 174 -16.53 -8.77 -2.76
C ASP A 174 -15.03 -8.46 -2.75
N THR A 175 -14.57 -7.81 -1.66
CA THR A 175 -13.18 -7.39 -1.51
C THR A 175 -12.23 -8.56 -1.30
N ASP A 176 -12.69 -9.66 -0.70
CA ASP A 176 -11.94 -10.90 -0.52
C ASP A 176 -11.65 -11.54 -1.87
N GLN A 177 -12.66 -11.66 -2.74
CA GLN A 177 -12.47 -12.14 -4.10
C GLN A 177 -11.51 -11.26 -4.90
N ILE A 178 -11.57 -9.94 -4.76
CA ILE A 178 -10.65 -9.03 -5.45
C ILE A 178 -9.23 -9.20 -4.93
N ALA A 179 -9.05 -9.41 -3.62
CA ALA A 179 -7.78 -9.76 -3.04
C ALA A 179 -7.27 -11.07 -3.67
N ASP A 180 -8.07 -12.12 -3.72
CA ASP A 180 -7.61 -13.45 -4.13
C ASP A 180 -7.50 -13.68 -5.64
N ARG A 181 -7.95 -12.74 -6.47
CA ARG A 181 -7.74 -12.82 -7.93
C ARG A 181 -6.25 -12.92 -8.25
N ARG A 182 -5.84 -14.16 -8.57
CA ARG A 182 -4.50 -14.51 -9.07
C ARG A 182 -4.17 -13.62 -10.26
N ILE A 183 -2.96 -13.10 -10.21
CA ILE A 183 -2.39 -12.19 -11.19
C ILE A 183 -2.16 -13.02 -12.46
N GLY A 184 -3.02 -12.84 -13.46
CA GLY A 184 -2.75 -13.21 -14.85
C GLY A 184 -1.99 -12.11 -15.55
#